data_AF-K1YP11-F1
#
_entry.id   AF-K1YP11-F1
#
_cell.length_a   1.000
_cell.length_b   1.000
_cell.length_c   1.000
_cell.angle_alpha   90.00
_cell.angle_beta   90.00
_cell.angle_gamma   90.00
#
_symmetry.space_group_name_H-M   'P 1'
#
loop_
_entity.id
_entity.type
_entity.pdbx_description
1 polymer ?
#
loop_
_entity_poly.entity_id
_entity_poly.type
_entity_poly.pdbx_seq_one_letter_code
_entity_poly.pdbx_strand_id
1 'polypeptide(L)'
;MLDVGRHPNIKLMAYSEVEKVEGSAGCFKVRVRRKARYVDESKCTGCGACREKCPTDVLDLYNEGHSTRKAIYSWFAQGIPSTHTIDPDHCRVLNGKKCGVCQKRCEAGAIDFDQKDKVIELDVGAIIVASGYTVFDPGKIPEYRYNDLPNVVTAIEFERFLSASGPTHGHIDRPSDIAARHRIEGLEKEDGKLLKALARFEEKHGKSSAEFYQNYAPGEADGDLAQWAGKYQEYLGVHRTLEELKKKAATFASAKRLAFIQCVGSRDLRFYPFCSGFCCMHSIKEAIIAHEHENETTSVIFGMDIRAVGKGFDEYKVRGGNKSNISYRRSRVAEIVNGPNDNPVVVYEDTRKQIVNREEFDLVILATACAPATGMKELSEILDIEINRFGFFKTSPENPLDSTREGIFVCGCAHSPMDIPESVAQASSAASRAVQTVTVTPEKLLMVS
;
A
#
# COMPACT_ATOMS: atom_id res chain seq x y z
N MET A 1 -17.92 -9.59 -1.07
CA MET A 1 -18.12 -8.34 -1.85
C MET A 1 -18.93 -8.56 -3.12
N LEU A 2 -18.77 -9.66 -3.86
CA LEU A 2 -19.60 -9.94 -5.04
C LEU A 2 -21.11 -9.90 -4.73
N ASP A 3 -21.53 -10.51 -3.62
CA ASP A 3 -22.94 -10.51 -3.19
C ASP A 3 -23.46 -9.10 -2.94
N VAL A 4 -22.68 -8.26 -2.23
CA VAL A 4 -23.00 -6.85 -1.97
C VAL A 4 -23.22 -6.08 -3.28
N GLY A 5 -22.40 -6.34 -4.31
CA GLY A 5 -22.51 -5.68 -5.60
C GLY A 5 -23.73 -6.09 -6.44
N ARG A 6 -24.43 -7.17 -6.07
CA ARG A 6 -25.60 -7.71 -6.81
C ARG A 6 -26.86 -7.82 -5.96
N HIS A 7 -26.81 -7.42 -4.70
CA HIS A 7 -27.91 -7.62 -3.77
C HIS A 7 -29.08 -6.66 -4.08
N PRO A 8 -30.33 -7.15 -4.20
CA PRO A 8 -31.46 -6.32 -4.63
C PRO A 8 -31.79 -5.18 -3.65
N ASN A 9 -31.49 -5.36 -2.37
CA ASN A 9 -31.72 -4.36 -1.32
C ASN A 9 -30.48 -3.56 -0.92
N ILE A 10 -29.35 -3.69 -1.64
CA ILE A 10 -28.14 -2.90 -1.36
C ILE A 10 -27.78 -2.09 -2.59
N LYS A 11 -27.76 -0.77 -2.44
CA LYS A 11 -27.25 0.14 -3.46
C LYS A 11 -25.79 0.47 -3.17
N LEU A 12 -24.86 -0.20 -3.85
CA LEU A 12 -23.43 0.08 -3.74
C LEU A 12 -23.08 1.41 -4.44
N MET A 13 -22.60 2.39 -3.68
CA MET A 13 -22.15 3.70 -4.18
C MET A 13 -20.63 3.82 -4.07
N ALA A 14 -19.90 2.98 -4.81
CA ALA A 14 -18.43 3.03 -4.82
C ALA A 14 -17.92 4.35 -5.43
N TYR A 15 -16.73 4.79 -5.01
CA TYR A 15 -16.13 6.07 -5.42
C TYR A 15 -17.05 7.27 -5.11
N SER A 16 -17.66 7.23 -3.93
CA SER A 16 -18.54 8.27 -3.41
C SER A 16 -18.20 8.55 -1.94
N GLU A 17 -18.47 9.78 -1.49
CA GLU A 17 -18.21 10.23 -0.12
C GLU A 17 -19.43 10.95 0.44
N VAL A 18 -19.67 10.79 1.74
CA VAL A 18 -20.72 11.53 2.46
C VAL A 18 -20.24 12.96 2.68
N GLU A 19 -21.07 13.94 2.34
CA GLU A 19 -20.74 15.36 2.50
C GLU A 19 -21.45 16.02 3.68
N LYS A 20 -22.67 15.56 3.98
CA LYS A 20 -23.50 16.17 5.02
C LYS A 20 -24.54 15.18 5.53
N VAL A 21 -24.78 15.21 6.83
CA VAL A 21 -25.87 14.48 7.49
C VAL A 21 -26.68 15.42 8.35
N GLU A 22 -27.98 15.47 8.11
CA GLU A 22 -28.95 16.26 8.87
C GLU A 22 -30.07 15.36 9.39
N GLY A 23 -30.83 15.86 10.37
CA GLY A 23 -31.96 15.12 10.96
C GLY A 23 -31.57 14.33 12.21
N SER A 24 -32.36 13.31 12.53
CA SER A 24 -32.21 12.52 13.76
C SER A 24 -32.58 11.06 13.51
N ALA A 25 -32.37 10.21 14.52
CA ALA A 25 -32.69 8.78 14.46
C ALA A 25 -34.10 8.54 13.87
N GLY A 26 -34.17 7.73 12.81
CA GLY A 26 -35.38 7.42 12.05
C GLY A 26 -35.62 8.32 10.83
N CYS A 27 -35.03 9.51 10.75
CA CYS A 27 -35.28 10.53 9.73
C CYS A 27 -34.02 11.34 9.38
N PHE A 28 -32.95 10.69 8.92
CA PHE A 28 -31.76 11.39 8.44
C PHE A 28 -31.87 11.75 6.97
N LYS A 29 -31.37 12.94 6.62
CA LYS A 29 -31.09 13.35 5.25
C LYS A 29 -29.60 13.37 5.01
N VAL A 30 -29.13 12.56 4.07
CA VAL A 30 -27.71 12.37 3.77
C VAL A 30 -27.42 12.84 2.36
N ARG A 31 -26.45 13.75 2.22
CA ARG A 31 -25.92 14.15 0.91
C ARG A 31 -24.65 13.38 0.62
N VAL A 32 -24.63 12.68 -0.50
CA VAL A 32 -23.51 11.86 -0.96
C VAL A 32 -22.99 12.42 -2.28
N ARG A 33 -21.71 12.79 -2.32
CA ARG A 33 -21.00 13.13 -3.56
C ARG A 33 -20.51 11.85 -4.21
N ARG A 34 -21.03 11.55 -5.39
CA ARG A 34 -20.51 10.54 -6.30
C ARG A 34 -19.49 11.19 -7.22
N LYS A 35 -18.22 10.81 -7.08
CA LYS A 35 -17.12 11.38 -7.85
C LYS A 35 -17.19 10.92 -9.31
N ALA A 36 -16.81 11.80 -10.23
CA ALA A 36 -16.69 11.45 -11.64
C ALA A 36 -15.57 10.41 -11.83
N ARG A 37 -15.93 9.23 -12.36
CA ARG A 37 -14.95 8.23 -12.80
C ARG A 37 -14.32 8.56 -14.14
N TYR A 38 -14.96 9.46 -14.89
CA TYR A 38 -14.78 9.69 -16.33
C TYR A 38 -15.02 8.43 -17.18
N VAL A 39 -15.79 7.49 -16.61
CA VAL A 39 -16.18 6.23 -17.20
C VAL A 39 -17.64 5.97 -16.82
N ASP A 40 -18.48 5.75 -17.83
CA ASP A 40 -19.87 5.37 -17.66
C ASP A 40 -19.96 3.93 -17.16
N GLU A 41 -20.35 3.79 -15.89
CA GLU A 41 -20.49 2.50 -15.20
C GLU A 41 -21.52 1.57 -15.86
N SER A 42 -22.52 2.12 -16.56
CA SER A 42 -23.54 1.30 -17.24
C SER A 42 -23.04 0.64 -18.52
N LYS A 43 -21.98 1.19 -19.12
CA LYS A 43 -21.38 0.70 -20.37
C LYS A 43 -20.08 -0.05 -20.16
N CYS A 44 -19.35 0.27 -19.09
CA CYS A 44 -18.04 -0.31 -18.85
C CYS A 44 -18.13 -1.82 -18.59
N THR A 45 -17.43 -2.61 -19.40
CA THR A 45 -17.34 -4.07 -19.24
C THR A 45 -16.18 -4.52 -18.35
N GLY A 46 -15.29 -3.59 -17.96
CA GLY A 46 -14.10 -3.92 -17.15
C GLY A 46 -13.00 -4.68 -17.89
N CYS A 47 -12.99 -4.72 -19.23
CA CYS A 47 -12.06 -5.55 -20.01
C CYS A 47 -10.57 -5.15 -19.94
N GLY A 48 -10.24 -3.91 -19.57
CA GLY A 48 -8.85 -3.46 -19.40
C GLY A 48 -8.12 -2.99 -20.66
N ALA A 49 -8.70 -3.09 -21.86
CA ALA A 49 -8.07 -2.64 -23.11
C ALA A 49 -7.65 -1.16 -23.10
N CYS A 50 -8.40 -0.32 -22.39
CA CYS A 50 -8.10 1.10 -22.22
C CYS A 50 -6.86 1.33 -21.34
N ARG A 51 -6.65 0.49 -20.32
CA ARG A 51 -5.50 0.53 -19.40
C ARG A 51 -4.21 0.15 -20.13
N GLU A 52 -4.22 -0.93 -20.90
CA GLU A 52 -3.02 -1.44 -21.61
C GLU A 52 -2.37 -0.40 -22.52
N LYS A 53 -3.15 0.50 -23.11
CA LYS A 53 -2.66 1.50 -24.07
C LYS A 53 -2.45 2.88 -23.46
N CYS A 54 -2.72 3.06 -22.16
CA CYS A 54 -2.51 4.33 -21.50
C CYS A 54 -1.00 4.62 -21.36
N PRO A 55 -0.51 5.78 -21.85
CA PRO A 55 0.93 6.10 -21.85
C PRO A 55 1.39 6.83 -20.57
N THR A 56 0.56 6.92 -19.54
CA THR A 56 0.93 7.57 -18.28
C THR A 56 1.04 6.51 -17.20
N ASP A 57 2.23 6.38 -16.64
CA ASP A 57 2.51 5.61 -15.44
C ASP A 57 2.31 6.48 -14.19
N VAL A 58 1.68 5.89 -13.17
CA VAL A 58 1.35 6.52 -11.90
C VAL A 58 1.73 5.53 -10.81
N LEU A 59 2.19 6.03 -9.66
CA LEU A 59 2.50 5.18 -8.50
C LEU A 59 1.26 4.38 -8.10
N ASP A 60 1.44 3.07 -7.90
CA ASP A 60 0.34 2.19 -7.50
C ASP A 60 0.20 2.16 -5.97
N LEU A 61 -0.74 2.97 -5.47
CA LEU A 61 -1.02 3.07 -4.03
C LEU A 61 -1.64 1.78 -3.46
N TYR A 62 -2.29 0.94 -4.27
CA TYR A 62 -2.79 -0.35 -3.79
C TYR A 62 -1.66 -1.35 -3.53
N ASN A 63 -0.55 -1.19 -4.25
CA ASN A 63 0.67 -1.96 -4.06
C ASN A 63 1.72 -1.21 -3.22
N GLU A 64 1.26 -0.28 -2.37
CA GLU A 64 2.10 0.49 -1.43
C GLU A 64 3.30 1.20 -2.10
N GLY A 65 3.15 1.58 -3.38
CA GLY A 65 4.20 2.26 -4.14
C GLY A 65 5.30 1.35 -4.71
N HIS A 66 5.20 0.03 -4.57
CA HIS A 66 6.17 -0.93 -5.12
C HIS A 66 5.90 -1.35 -6.58
N SER A 67 4.94 -0.69 -7.24
CA SER A 67 4.71 -0.84 -8.67
C SER A 67 4.06 0.41 -9.26
N THR A 68 3.79 0.37 -10.55
CA THR A 68 3.08 1.43 -11.26
C THR A 68 1.75 0.91 -11.80
N ARG A 69 0.75 1.79 -11.77
CA ARG A 69 -0.51 1.64 -12.49
C ARG A 69 -0.58 2.67 -13.61
N LYS A 70 -1.64 2.62 -14.40
CA LYS A 70 -1.92 3.65 -15.40
C LYS A 70 -2.87 4.73 -14.86
N ALA A 71 -2.95 5.86 -15.56
CA ALA A 71 -3.91 6.92 -15.21
C ALA A 71 -5.37 6.45 -15.32
N ILE A 72 -5.70 5.55 -16.28
CA ILE A 72 -6.96 4.80 -16.25
C ILE A 72 -6.72 3.43 -15.62
N TYR A 73 -7.46 3.10 -14.57
CA TYR A 73 -7.15 1.96 -13.70
C TYR A 73 -8.40 1.32 -13.10
N SER A 74 -8.23 0.12 -12.59
CA SER A 74 -9.08 -0.54 -11.59
C SER A 74 -8.27 -0.60 -10.30
N TRP A 75 -8.87 -0.38 -9.12
CA TRP A 75 -8.12 -0.34 -7.86
C TRP A 75 -7.35 -1.64 -7.60
N PHE A 76 -7.97 -2.79 -7.88
CA PHE A 76 -7.33 -4.11 -7.91
C PHE A 76 -8.14 -5.04 -8.80
N ALA A 77 -7.59 -6.21 -9.16
CA ALA A 77 -8.16 -7.09 -10.17
C ALA A 77 -9.59 -7.60 -9.84
N GLN A 78 -9.88 -7.85 -8.56
CA GLN A 78 -11.18 -8.32 -8.08
C GLN A 78 -12.05 -7.18 -7.51
N GLY A 79 -11.74 -5.93 -7.85
CA GLY A 79 -12.49 -4.76 -7.40
C GLY A 79 -13.96 -4.82 -7.82
N ILE A 80 -14.84 -4.45 -6.88
CA ILE A 80 -16.30 -4.36 -7.11
C ILE A 80 -16.75 -2.92 -6.84
N PRO A 81 -17.38 -2.24 -7.80
CA PRO A 81 -17.65 -2.67 -9.17
C PRO A 81 -16.36 -2.83 -9.98
N SER A 82 -16.39 -3.68 -11.02
CA SER A 82 -15.25 -3.91 -11.93
C SER A 82 -15.03 -2.76 -12.92
N THR A 83 -15.73 -1.63 -12.72
CA THR A 83 -15.61 -0.44 -13.54
C THR A 83 -14.26 0.25 -13.33
N HIS A 84 -13.66 0.68 -14.44
CA HIS A 84 -12.44 1.48 -14.41
C HIS A 84 -12.72 2.93 -14.01
N THR A 85 -11.69 3.61 -13.54
CA THR A 85 -11.69 5.04 -13.19
C THR A 85 -10.50 5.70 -13.86
N ILE A 86 -10.66 6.94 -14.31
CA ILE A 86 -9.56 7.80 -14.74
C ILE A 86 -9.17 8.71 -13.58
N ASP A 87 -7.89 8.68 -13.23
CA ASP A 87 -7.25 9.60 -12.31
C ASP A 87 -7.10 10.98 -12.96
N PRO A 88 -7.82 12.02 -12.48
CA PRO A 88 -7.79 13.35 -13.09
C PRO A 88 -6.43 14.02 -12.97
N ASP A 89 -5.68 13.77 -11.89
CA ASP A 89 -4.41 14.45 -11.60
C ASP A 89 -3.30 13.99 -12.56
N HIS A 90 -3.44 12.78 -13.11
CA HIS A 90 -2.44 12.17 -13.98
C HIS A 90 -2.89 11.99 -15.44
N CYS A 91 -4.19 12.14 -15.73
CA CYS A 91 -4.72 11.97 -17.07
C CYS A 91 -4.27 13.11 -18.01
N ARG A 92 -3.65 12.76 -19.14
CA ARG A 92 -3.20 13.76 -20.13
C ARG A 92 -4.36 14.62 -20.67
N VAL A 93 -5.52 14.03 -20.98
CA VAL A 93 -6.67 14.76 -21.53
C VAL A 93 -7.22 15.76 -20.51
N LEU A 94 -7.44 15.30 -19.28
CA LEU A 94 -8.00 16.14 -18.21
C LEU A 94 -7.03 17.26 -17.78
N ASN A 95 -5.73 17.08 -18.03
CA ASN A 95 -4.68 18.09 -17.85
C ASN A 95 -4.34 18.87 -19.14
N GLY A 96 -5.25 18.94 -20.11
CA GLY A 96 -5.12 19.80 -21.29
C GLY A 96 -4.10 19.36 -22.35
N LYS A 97 -3.55 18.14 -22.26
CA LYS A 97 -2.59 17.58 -23.22
C LYS A 97 -3.29 16.70 -24.26
N LYS A 98 -2.74 16.68 -25.48
CA LYS A 98 -3.25 15.83 -26.58
C LYS A 98 -3.10 14.33 -26.24
N CYS A 99 -4.23 13.65 -26.06
CA CYS A 99 -4.32 12.20 -25.84
C CYS A 99 -5.71 11.68 -26.28
N GLY A 100 -6.28 10.68 -25.59
CA GLY A 100 -7.58 10.06 -25.93
C GLY A 100 -7.49 8.61 -26.39
N VAL A 101 -6.34 7.95 -26.20
CA VAL A 101 -6.13 6.55 -26.61
C VAL A 101 -7.09 5.60 -25.89
N CYS A 102 -7.38 5.82 -24.60
CA CYS A 102 -8.33 5.01 -23.84
C CYS A 102 -9.75 5.07 -24.43
N GLN A 103 -10.21 6.26 -24.85
CA GLN A 103 -11.51 6.43 -25.50
C GLN A 103 -11.55 5.73 -26.86
N LYS A 104 -10.51 5.88 -27.70
CA LYS A 104 -10.41 5.21 -29.00
C LYS A 104 -10.40 3.68 -28.93
N ARG A 105 -9.90 3.12 -27.82
CA ARG A 105 -9.81 1.66 -27.61
C ARG A 105 -11.02 1.09 -26.86
N CYS A 106 -11.90 1.93 -26.34
CA CYS A 106 -13.08 1.48 -25.62
C CYS A 106 -14.21 1.17 -26.59
N GLU A 107 -14.35 -0.11 -26.96
CA GLU A 107 -15.42 -0.57 -27.86
C GLU A 107 -16.82 -0.32 -27.28
N ALA A 108 -16.97 -0.36 -25.96
CA ALA A 108 -18.23 -0.07 -25.28
C ALA A 108 -18.61 1.43 -25.26
N GLY A 109 -17.72 2.33 -25.70
CA GLY A 109 -17.98 3.78 -25.68
C GLY A 109 -18.21 4.33 -24.27
N ALA A 110 -17.56 3.75 -23.25
CA ALA A 110 -17.78 4.09 -21.84
C ALA A 110 -16.96 5.30 -21.36
N ILE A 111 -15.91 5.73 -22.08
CA ILE A 111 -15.05 6.83 -21.62
C ILE A 111 -15.71 8.18 -21.90
N ASP A 112 -15.91 8.97 -20.84
CA ASP A 112 -16.53 10.29 -20.86
C ASP A 112 -15.69 11.27 -20.02
N PHE A 113 -14.87 12.07 -20.69
CA PHE A 113 -14.00 13.06 -20.03
C PHE A 113 -14.77 14.28 -19.50
N ASP A 114 -16.00 14.49 -19.94
CA ASP A 114 -16.83 15.63 -19.53
C ASP A 114 -17.70 15.29 -18.32
N GLN A 115 -17.71 14.03 -17.89
CA GLN A 115 -18.42 13.57 -16.69
C GLN A 115 -18.08 14.46 -15.48
N LYS A 116 -19.12 14.87 -14.75
CA LYS A 116 -19.02 15.65 -13.51
C LYS A 116 -19.47 14.85 -12.31
N ASP A 117 -18.98 15.26 -11.15
CA ASP A 117 -19.50 14.80 -9.86
C ASP A 117 -21.01 14.99 -9.78
N LYS A 118 -21.67 14.08 -9.08
CA LYS A 118 -23.11 14.14 -8.83
C LYS A 118 -23.37 14.12 -7.34
N VAL A 119 -24.19 15.05 -6.85
CA VAL A 119 -24.69 15.02 -5.47
C VAL A 119 -26.02 14.28 -5.46
N ILE A 120 -26.14 13.30 -4.57
CA ILE A 120 -27.33 12.48 -4.40
C ILE A 120 -27.82 12.68 -2.96
N GLU A 121 -29.11 12.96 -2.80
CA GLU A 121 -29.76 13.03 -1.50
C GLU A 121 -30.42 11.67 -1.18
N LEU A 122 -30.26 11.22 0.05
CA LEU A 122 -30.80 9.97 0.55
C LEU A 122 -31.52 10.23 1.88
N ASP A 123 -32.76 9.75 2.00
CA ASP A 123 -33.46 9.64 3.27
C ASP A 123 -33.15 8.27 3.89
N VAL A 124 -32.57 8.25 5.10
CA VAL A 124 -32.18 7.02 5.79
C VAL A 124 -32.61 7.04 7.26
N GLY A 125 -33.01 5.90 7.81
CA GLY A 125 -33.44 5.82 9.21
C GLY A 125 -32.30 5.64 10.22
N ALA A 126 -31.18 5.06 9.79
CA ALA A 126 -30.00 4.82 10.63
C ALA A 126 -28.72 4.85 9.79
N ILE A 127 -27.59 5.10 10.45
CA ILE A 127 -26.27 5.18 9.83
C ILE A 127 -25.32 4.22 10.57
N ILE A 128 -24.49 3.49 9.81
CA ILE A 128 -23.43 2.64 10.38
C ILE A 128 -22.09 3.12 9.82
N VAL A 129 -21.16 3.44 10.70
CA VAL A 129 -19.81 3.88 10.37
C VAL A 129 -18.84 2.71 10.44
N ALA A 130 -18.36 2.31 9.27
CA ALA A 130 -17.40 1.23 9.09
C ALA A 130 -16.17 1.70 8.29
N SER A 131 -15.70 2.92 8.56
CA SER A 131 -14.61 3.58 7.80
C SER A 131 -13.22 2.95 8.01
N GLY A 132 -13.12 1.91 8.83
CA GLY A 132 -11.89 1.16 9.04
C GLY A 132 -10.79 1.98 9.72
N TYR A 133 -9.55 1.75 9.28
CA TYR A 133 -8.33 2.26 9.88
C TYR A 133 -7.29 2.58 8.81
N THR A 134 -6.17 3.20 9.22
CA THR A 134 -4.95 3.31 8.43
C THR A 134 -3.76 2.73 9.20
N VAL A 135 -2.61 2.56 8.56
CA VAL A 135 -1.40 2.07 9.24
C VAL A 135 -0.52 3.22 9.71
N PHE A 136 0.16 3.01 10.85
CA PHE A 136 1.14 3.96 11.36
C PHE A 136 2.34 4.09 10.42
N ASP A 137 2.74 5.32 10.13
CA ASP A 137 3.96 5.65 9.39
C ASP A 137 5.21 5.40 10.25
N PRO A 138 6.01 4.36 9.97
CA PRO A 138 7.20 4.03 10.74
C PRO A 138 8.38 4.96 10.47
N GLY A 139 8.31 5.86 9.47
CA GLY A 139 9.30 6.91 9.26
C GLY A 139 9.46 7.85 10.46
N LYS A 140 8.47 7.86 11.36
CA LYS A 140 8.50 8.57 12.65
C LYS A 140 9.40 7.91 13.70
N ILE A 141 9.91 6.70 13.45
CA ILE A 141 10.85 5.96 14.30
C ILE A 141 12.20 5.91 13.57
N PRO A 142 13.05 6.94 13.70
CA PRO A 142 14.29 7.03 12.93
C PRO A 142 15.25 5.87 13.20
N GLU A 143 15.19 5.26 14.39
CA GLU A 143 16.01 4.12 14.77
C GLU A 143 15.72 2.87 13.91
N TYR A 144 14.54 2.79 13.28
CA TYR A 144 14.17 1.69 12.40
C TYR A 144 14.49 1.96 10.93
N ARG A 145 14.97 3.15 10.57
CA ARG A 145 15.56 3.45 9.25
C ARG A 145 14.67 3.07 8.05
N TYR A 146 13.33 3.07 8.22
CA TYR A 146 12.37 2.71 7.16
C TYR A 146 12.56 3.53 5.88
N ASN A 147 12.80 4.85 6.02
CA ASN A 147 13.00 5.74 4.88
C ASN A 147 14.42 5.64 4.27
N ASP A 148 15.36 4.97 4.93
CA ASP A 148 16.77 4.98 4.54
C ASP A 148 17.26 3.64 4.00
N LEU A 149 16.67 2.53 4.45
CA LEU A 149 17.08 1.18 4.09
C LEU A 149 16.00 0.55 3.21
N PRO A 150 16.30 0.23 1.93
CA PRO A 150 15.30 -0.27 1.00
C PRO A 150 14.69 -1.62 1.43
N ASN A 151 15.45 -2.42 2.18
CA ASN A 151 15.03 -3.74 2.64
C ASN A 151 14.38 -3.71 4.03
N VAL A 152 13.95 -2.54 4.50
CA VAL A 152 13.06 -2.36 5.65
C VAL A 152 11.70 -1.94 5.12
N VAL A 153 10.72 -2.84 5.22
CA VAL A 153 9.35 -2.64 4.73
C VAL A 153 8.35 -2.77 5.86
N THR A 154 7.14 -2.27 5.67
CA THR A 154 5.99 -2.50 6.53
C THR A 154 5.36 -3.87 6.25
N ALA A 155 4.57 -4.35 7.20
CA ALA A 155 3.77 -5.55 7.00
C ALA A 155 2.79 -5.40 5.83
N ILE A 156 2.16 -4.23 5.63
CA ILE A 156 1.23 -4.06 4.50
C ILE A 156 1.95 -4.13 3.15
N GLU A 157 3.18 -3.58 3.03
CA GLU A 157 4.01 -3.76 1.84
C GLU A 157 4.37 -5.24 1.62
N PHE A 158 4.72 -5.94 2.69
CA PHE A 158 5.05 -7.36 2.63
C PHE A 158 3.85 -8.24 2.23
N GLU A 159 2.63 -7.93 2.70
CA GLU A 159 1.40 -8.54 2.19
C GLU A 159 1.24 -8.36 0.69
N ARG A 160 1.58 -7.17 0.16
CA ARG A 160 1.56 -6.95 -1.29
C ARG A 160 2.58 -7.83 -1.98
N PHE A 161 3.77 -8.02 -1.42
CA PHE A 161 4.80 -8.90 -2.01
C PHE A 161 4.34 -10.37 -2.04
N LEU A 162 3.76 -10.86 -0.95
CA LEU A 162 3.24 -12.22 -0.88
C LEU A 162 2.02 -12.46 -1.78
N SER A 163 1.30 -11.42 -2.18
CA SER A 163 0.14 -11.55 -3.06
C SER A 163 0.55 -11.93 -4.49
N ALA A 164 -0.09 -12.97 -5.04
CA ALA A 164 0.07 -13.37 -6.46
C ALA A 164 -0.29 -12.25 -7.46
N SER A 165 -1.17 -11.33 -7.06
CA SER A 165 -1.55 -10.13 -7.85
C SER A 165 -0.75 -8.87 -7.49
N GLY A 166 0.25 -9.03 -6.62
CA GLY A 166 1.10 -7.95 -6.13
C GLY A 166 2.34 -7.73 -6.98
N PRO A 167 3.20 -6.77 -6.60
CA PRO A 167 4.33 -6.31 -7.41
C PRO A 167 5.38 -7.39 -7.68
N THR A 168 5.57 -8.33 -6.74
CA THR A 168 6.54 -9.42 -6.86
C THR A 168 5.88 -10.76 -7.20
N HIS A 169 4.57 -10.77 -7.49
CA HIS A 169 3.81 -11.97 -7.87
C HIS A 169 3.90 -13.13 -6.86
N GLY A 170 4.10 -12.83 -5.57
CA GLY A 170 4.29 -13.82 -4.53
C GLY A 170 5.75 -14.19 -4.25
N HIS A 171 6.71 -13.69 -5.04
CA HIS A 171 8.13 -13.89 -4.77
C HIS A 171 8.63 -12.92 -3.69
N ILE A 172 9.60 -13.39 -2.90
CA ILE A 172 10.18 -12.63 -1.79
C ILE A 172 11.44 -11.90 -2.28
N ASP A 173 11.29 -11.08 -3.32
CA ASP A 173 12.38 -10.26 -3.85
C ASP A 173 12.69 -9.09 -2.90
N ARG A 174 13.98 -8.81 -2.69
CA ARG A 174 14.43 -7.64 -1.91
C ARG A 174 14.18 -6.34 -2.71
N PRO A 175 13.58 -5.29 -2.11
CA PRO A 175 13.40 -4.02 -2.81
C PRO A 175 14.71 -3.40 -3.34
N SER A 176 15.84 -3.58 -2.64
CA SER A 176 17.16 -3.16 -3.14
C SER A 176 17.50 -3.77 -4.49
N ASP A 177 17.15 -5.03 -4.68
CA ASP A 177 17.53 -5.83 -5.85
C ASP A 177 16.63 -5.48 -7.03
N ILE A 178 15.33 -5.25 -6.77
CA ILE A 178 14.38 -4.73 -7.76
C ILE A 178 14.85 -3.35 -8.26
N ALA A 179 15.18 -2.44 -7.33
CA ALA A 179 15.68 -1.12 -7.70
C ALA A 179 16.98 -1.18 -8.52
N ALA A 180 17.89 -2.09 -8.18
CA ALA A 180 19.11 -2.32 -8.94
C ALA A 180 18.83 -2.86 -10.35
N ARG A 181 17.90 -3.81 -10.52
CA ARG A 181 17.48 -4.31 -11.85
C ARG A 181 16.92 -3.18 -12.72
N HIS A 182 16.04 -2.34 -12.18
CA HIS A 182 15.49 -1.19 -12.90
C HIS A 182 16.58 -0.18 -13.30
N ARG A 183 17.56 0.05 -12.41
CA ARG A 183 18.71 0.92 -12.71
C ARG A 183 19.58 0.34 -13.84
N ILE A 184 19.80 -0.97 -13.84
CA ILE A 184 20.52 -1.67 -14.93
C ILE A 184 19.79 -1.45 -16.26
N GLU A 185 18.47 -1.67 -16.34
CA GLU A 185 17.71 -1.45 -17.57
C GLU A 185 17.79 0.00 -18.08
N GLY A 186 17.81 0.98 -17.16
CA GLY A 186 18.00 2.39 -17.49
C GLY A 186 19.39 2.65 -18.09
N LEU A 187 20.43 2.14 -17.43
CA LEU A 187 21.82 2.28 -17.85
C LEU A 187 22.10 1.55 -19.17
N GLU A 188 21.50 0.38 -19.43
CA GLU A 188 21.64 -0.32 -20.73
C GLU A 188 21.07 0.51 -21.89
N LYS A 189 19.94 1.19 -21.68
CA LYS A 189 19.35 2.09 -22.68
C LYS A 189 20.23 3.31 -22.92
N GLU A 190 20.90 3.81 -21.89
CA GLU A 190 21.82 4.96 -21.96
C GLU A 190 23.14 4.58 -22.63
N ASP A 191 23.76 3.49 -22.20
CA ASP A 191 24.97 2.87 -22.77
C ASP A 191 24.78 2.62 -24.28
N GLY A 192 23.66 1.99 -24.66
CA GLY A 192 23.33 1.76 -26.07
C GLY A 192 23.09 3.03 -26.89
N LYS A 193 22.63 4.14 -26.29
CA LYS A 193 22.53 5.44 -26.98
C LYS A 193 23.91 6.06 -27.16
N LEU A 194 24.78 5.97 -26.16
CA LEU A 194 26.14 6.49 -26.21
C LEU A 194 26.99 5.72 -27.23
N LEU A 195 26.91 4.39 -27.26
CA LEU A 195 27.56 3.57 -28.29
C LEU A 195 27.13 3.96 -29.71
N LYS A 196 25.83 4.19 -29.94
CA LYS A 196 25.33 4.67 -31.24
C LYS A 196 25.83 6.08 -31.60
N ALA A 197 26.02 6.94 -30.61
CA ALA A 197 26.58 8.27 -30.83
C ALA A 197 28.09 8.19 -31.14
N LEU A 198 28.84 7.37 -30.40
CA LEU A 198 30.26 7.12 -30.60
C LEU A 198 30.54 6.50 -31.97
N ALA A 199 29.74 5.52 -32.40
CA ALA A 199 29.88 4.90 -33.73
C ALA A 199 29.82 5.92 -34.88
N ARG A 200 29.04 7.01 -34.75
CA ARG A 200 29.00 8.09 -35.75
C ARG A 200 30.30 8.89 -35.79
N PHE A 201 30.95 9.09 -34.66
CA PHE A 201 32.26 9.74 -34.60
C PHE A 201 33.36 8.81 -35.12
N GLU A 202 33.32 7.54 -34.75
CA GLU A 202 34.26 6.51 -35.24
C GLU A 202 34.20 6.36 -36.76
N GLU A 203 33.00 6.32 -37.33
CA GLU A 203 32.78 6.28 -38.79
C GLU A 203 33.30 7.55 -39.47
N LYS A 204 33.08 8.72 -38.85
CA LYS A 204 33.51 10.02 -39.39
C LYS A 204 35.04 10.18 -39.39
N HIS A 205 35.73 9.66 -38.37
CA HIS A 205 37.16 9.88 -38.16
C HIS A 205 38.03 8.66 -38.45
N GLY A 206 37.42 7.50 -38.77
CA GLY A 206 38.10 6.27 -39.17
C GLY A 206 38.97 5.65 -38.09
N LYS A 207 38.71 5.96 -36.81
CA LYS A 207 39.44 5.45 -35.63
C LYS A 207 38.45 5.08 -34.53
N SER A 208 38.82 4.14 -33.67
CA SER A 208 37.97 3.82 -32.52
C SER A 208 37.97 4.94 -31.48
N SER A 209 36.89 5.05 -30.71
CA SER A 209 36.78 6.04 -29.63
C SER A 209 37.84 5.82 -28.54
N ALA A 210 38.22 4.56 -28.30
CA ALA A 210 39.26 4.20 -27.35
C ALA A 210 40.65 4.70 -27.80
N GLU A 211 41.02 4.45 -29.05
CA GLU A 211 42.30 4.92 -29.63
C GLU A 211 42.35 6.44 -29.72
N PHE A 212 41.24 7.07 -30.08
CA PHE A 212 41.13 8.52 -30.11
C PHE A 212 41.37 9.11 -28.71
N TYR A 213 40.66 8.60 -27.69
CA TYR A 213 40.71 9.16 -26.35
C TYR A 213 42.07 8.94 -25.65
N GLN A 214 42.77 7.85 -25.93
CA GLN A 214 44.13 7.62 -25.40
C GLN A 214 45.13 8.68 -25.85
N ASN A 215 44.94 9.25 -27.04
CA ASN A 215 45.83 10.23 -27.65
C ASN A 215 45.29 11.67 -27.53
N TYR A 216 44.17 11.86 -26.84
CA TYR A 216 43.50 13.14 -26.73
C TYR A 216 44.07 13.99 -25.59
N ALA A 217 44.65 15.15 -25.91
CA ALA A 217 45.13 16.12 -24.93
C ALA A 217 44.06 17.20 -24.65
N PRO A 218 43.62 17.39 -23.39
CA PRO A 218 42.67 18.45 -23.05
C PRO A 218 43.26 19.83 -23.35
N GLY A 219 42.69 20.55 -24.33
CA GLY A 219 43.10 21.91 -24.70
C GLY A 219 43.64 22.09 -26.12
N GLU A 220 43.89 21.01 -26.88
CA GLU A 220 44.39 21.10 -28.27
C GLU A 220 43.30 21.02 -29.35
N ALA A 221 42.05 20.72 -28.97
CA ALA A 221 41.00 20.37 -29.92
C ALA A 221 39.72 21.17 -29.69
N ASP A 222 39.31 21.93 -30.71
CA ASP A 222 38.06 22.70 -30.72
C ASP A 222 36.93 21.94 -31.46
N GLY A 223 35.71 22.06 -30.94
CA GLY A 223 34.49 21.58 -31.60
C GLY A 223 34.26 20.06 -31.52
N ASP A 224 34.25 19.40 -32.68
CA ASP A 224 33.77 18.02 -32.88
C ASP A 224 34.57 16.97 -32.10
N LEU A 225 35.89 17.13 -32.01
CA LEU A 225 36.78 16.22 -31.28
C LEU A 225 36.59 16.32 -29.76
N ALA A 226 36.37 17.52 -29.23
CA ALA A 226 36.06 17.72 -27.81
C ALA A 226 34.69 17.10 -27.45
N GLN A 227 33.71 17.21 -28.35
CA GLN A 227 32.41 16.57 -28.19
C GLN A 227 32.52 15.04 -28.19
N TRP A 228 33.34 14.47 -29.08
CA TRP A 228 33.62 13.03 -29.10
C TRP A 228 34.29 12.57 -27.80
N ALA A 229 35.31 13.28 -27.33
CA ALA A 229 36.02 12.95 -26.10
C ALA A 229 35.07 13.01 -24.88
N GLY A 230 34.25 14.04 -24.78
CA GLY A 230 33.25 14.16 -23.71
C GLY A 230 32.22 13.02 -23.73
N LYS A 231 31.74 12.63 -24.91
CA LYS A 231 30.80 11.50 -25.05
C LYS A 231 31.44 10.16 -24.69
N TYR A 232 32.72 9.97 -25.00
CA TYR A 232 33.44 8.75 -24.62
C TYR A 232 33.70 8.70 -23.12
N GLN A 233 34.02 9.82 -22.48
CA GLN A 233 34.14 9.91 -21.03
C GLN A 233 32.82 9.62 -20.31
N GLU A 234 31.71 10.13 -20.83
CA GLU A 234 30.35 9.83 -20.36
C GLU A 234 30.05 8.33 -20.49
N TYR A 235 30.36 7.72 -21.64
CA TYR A 235 30.25 6.29 -21.87
C TYR A 235 31.06 5.47 -20.86
N LEU A 236 32.34 5.79 -20.64
CA LEU A 236 33.17 5.07 -19.66
C LEU A 236 32.58 5.09 -18.25
N GLY A 237 31.99 6.23 -17.84
CA GLY A 237 31.31 6.36 -16.56
C GLY A 237 30.08 5.46 -16.45
N VAL A 238 29.18 5.56 -17.43
CA VAL A 238 27.94 4.76 -17.49
C VAL A 238 28.25 3.27 -17.59
N HIS A 239 29.14 2.89 -18.50
CA HIS A 239 29.52 1.50 -18.77
C HIS A 239 30.15 0.83 -17.55
N ARG A 240 31.07 1.52 -16.85
CA ARG A 240 31.68 0.99 -15.62
C ARG A 240 30.63 0.73 -14.54
N THR A 241 29.74 1.69 -14.29
CA THR A 241 28.67 1.52 -13.30
C THR A 241 27.70 0.41 -13.70
N LEU A 242 27.39 0.26 -14.98
CA LEU A 242 26.56 -0.83 -15.50
C LEU A 242 27.20 -2.20 -15.21
N GLU A 243 28.49 -2.36 -15.51
CA GLU A 243 29.21 -3.62 -15.29
C GLU A 243 29.34 -3.97 -13.80
N GLU A 244 29.60 -2.99 -12.94
CA GLU A 244 29.61 -3.17 -11.48
C GLU A 244 28.24 -3.63 -10.96
N LEU A 245 27.15 -3.01 -11.42
CA LEU A 245 25.80 -3.39 -11.04
C LEU A 245 25.40 -4.76 -11.60
N LYS A 246 25.79 -5.11 -12.83
CA LYS A 246 25.55 -6.45 -13.40
C LYS A 246 26.25 -7.55 -12.60
N LYS A 247 27.49 -7.31 -12.18
CA LYS A 247 28.22 -8.24 -11.29
C LYS A 247 27.51 -8.42 -9.95
N LYS A 248 27.00 -7.33 -9.35
CA LYS A 248 26.19 -7.41 -8.12
C LYS A 248 24.86 -8.13 -8.36
N ALA A 249 24.19 -7.87 -9.48
CA ALA A 249 22.90 -8.48 -9.80
C ALA A 249 22.97 -9.99 -10.05
N ALA A 250 24.14 -10.49 -10.48
CA ALA A 250 24.39 -11.92 -10.62
C ALA A 250 24.31 -12.69 -9.29
N THR A 251 24.39 -12.00 -8.14
CA THR A 251 24.27 -12.62 -6.81
C THR A 251 22.88 -12.45 -6.19
N PHE A 252 21.93 -11.82 -6.88
CA PHE A 252 20.59 -11.61 -6.34
C PHE A 252 19.82 -12.93 -6.25
N ALA A 253 19.16 -13.14 -5.12
CA ALA A 253 18.31 -14.28 -4.85
C ALA A 253 17.08 -13.82 -4.06
N SER A 254 16.08 -14.69 -3.91
CA SER A 254 14.97 -14.46 -3.00
C SER A 254 15.49 -14.30 -1.56
N ALA A 255 14.86 -13.40 -0.79
CA ALA A 255 15.18 -13.19 0.61
C ALA A 255 14.85 -14.46 1.41
N LYS A 256 15.82 -14.95 2.18
CA LYS A 256 15.69 -16.19 2.98
C LYS A 256 15.64 -15.93 4.47
N ARG A 257 16.27 -14.86 4.95
CA ARG A 257 16.29 -14.49 6.37
C ARG A 257 15.42 -13.28 6.61
N LEU A 258 14.27 -13.50 7.25
CA LEU A 258 13.26 -12.48 7.48
C LEU A 258 13.20 -12.09 8.96
N ALA A 259 13.11 -10.80 9.26
CA ALA A 259 12.90 -10.30 10.61
C ALA A 259 11.59 -9.54 10.72
N PHE A 260 10.67 -9.98 11.56
CA PHE A 260 9.42 -9.29 11.84
C PHE A 260 9.52 -8.55 13.18
N ILE A 261 9.36 -7.23 13.16
CA ILE A 261 9.43 -6.40 14.35
C ILE A 261 8.02 -6.05 14.81
N GLN A 262 7.66 -6.50 16.00
CA GLN A 262 6.34 -6.27 16.58
C GLN A 262 6.22 -4.90 17.24
N CYS A 263 4.97 -4.45 17.39
CA CYS A 263 4.62 -3.24 18.14
C CYS A 263 5.26 -1.95 17.56
N VAL A 264 5.39 -1.86 16.23
CA VAL A 264 5.93 -0.64 15.59
C VAL A 264 4.87 0.46 15.64
N GLY A 265 5.05 1.43 16.53
CA GLY A 265 4.08 2.49 16.81
C GLY A 265 2.97 2.11 17.81
N SER A 266 2.81 0.83 18.15
CA SER A 266 1.86 0.35 19.18
C SER A 266 2.57 0.11 20.51
N ARG A 267 1.83 0.21 21.62
CA ARG A 267 2.40 0.08 22.98
C ARG A 267 3.64 0.97 23.16
N ASP A 268 3.62 2.12 22.49
CA ASP A 268 4.67 3.12 22.49
C ASP A 268 4.07 4.42 22.99
N LEU A 269 4.56 4.91 24.14
CA LEU A 269 4.04 6.12 24.78
C LEU A 269 4.28 7.39 23.95
N ARG A 270 5.19 7.34 22.96
CA ARG A 270 5.42 8.43 22.01
C ARG A 270 4.30 8.55 20.98
N PHE A 271 3.59 7.45 20.71
CA PHE A 271 2.60 7.33 19.64
C PHE A 271 1.29 6.74 20.19
N TYR A 272 1.03 5.45 19.93
CA TYR A 272 -0.16 4.78 20.40
C TYR A 272 0.15 3.90 21.61
N PRO A 273 -0.38 4.23 22.82
CA PRO A 273 -0.11 3.45 24.03
C PRO A 273 -0.89 2.13 24.09
N PHE A 274 -1.77 1.88 23.11
CA PHE A 274 -2.59 0.67 23.02
C PHE A 274 -1.94 -0.41 22.13
N CYS A 275 -2.44 -1.64 22.24
CA CYS A 275 -2.11 -2.73 21.34
C CYS A 275 -3.03 -2.69 20.12
N SER A 276 -2.48 -2.95 18.92
CA SER A 276 -3.27 -2.94 17.67
C SER A 276 -4.07 -4.23 17.40
N GLY A 277 -4.11 -5.16 18.34
CA GLY A 277 -5.00 -6.34 18.29
C GLY A 277 -4.54 -7.46 17.35
N PHE A 278 -4.08 -7.15 16.13
CA PHE A 278 -3.85 -8.15 15.08
C PHE A 278 -2.37 -8.40 14.71
N CYS A 279 -1.45 -7.47 15.01
CA CYS A 279 -0.10 -7.48 14.43
C CYS A 279 0.71 -8.75 14.71
N CYS A 280 0.59 -9.33 15.91
CA CYS A 280 1.27 -10.59 16.24
C CYS A 280 0.82 -11.76 15.34
N MET A 281 -0.49 -11.88 15.12
CA MET A 281 -1.04 -12.97 14.30
C MET A 281 -0.78 -12.76 12.81
N HIS A 282 -0.79 -11.50 12.38
CA HIS A 282 -0.47 -11.11 11.01
C HIS A 282 0.98 -11.50 10.65
N SER A 283 1.96 -11.13 11.46
CA SER A 283 3.36 -11.49 11.19
C SER A 283 3.61 -13.00 11.24
N ILE A 284 2.91 -13.75 12.12
CA ILE A 284 2.99 -15.22 12.10
C ILE A 284 2.43 -15.76 10.78
N LYS A 285 1.29 -15.22 10.33
CA LYS A 285 0.67 -15.62 9.06
C LYS A 285 1.59 -15.33 7.88
N GLU A 286 2.10 -14.10 7.77
CA GLU A 286 3.04 -13.69 6.73
C GLU A 286 4.30 -14.56 6.72
N ALA A 287 4.89 -14.83 7.88
CA ALA A 287 6.06 -15.70 8.00
C ALA A 287 5.77 -17.15 7.56
N ILE A 288 4.58 -17.69 7.87
CA ILE A 288 4.16 -19.02 7.39
C ILE A 288 3.99 -19.00 5.87
N ILE A 289 3.31 -17.99 5.31
CA ILE A 289 3.07 -17.89 3.86
C ILE A 289 4.41 -17.72 3.12
N ALA A 290 5.32 -16.91 3.65
CA ALA A 290 6.67 -16.78 3.11
C ALA A 290 7.39 -18.14 3.03
N HIS A 291 7.23 -18.98 4.07
CA HIS A 291 7.76 -20.34 4.07
C HIS A 291 7.05 -21.27 3.08
N GLU A 292 5.73 -21.16 2.92
CA GLU A 292 4.96 -21.94 1.93
C GLU A 292 5.34 -21.57 0.48
N HIS A 293 5.70 -20.32 0.23
CA HIS A 293 6.19 -19.85 -1.07
C HIS A 293 7.65 -20.26 -1.31
N GLU A 294 8.50 -20.14 -0.28
CA GLU A 294 9.93 -20.41 -0.33
C GLU A 294 10.36 -21.20 0.93
N ASN A 295 10.41 -22.53 0.83
CA ASN A 295 10.64 -23.43 1.98
C ASN A 295 12.01 -23.24 2.68
N GLU A 296 12.97 -22.58 2.04
CA GLU A 296 14.27 -22.27 2.62
C GLU A 296 14.24 -21.03 3.52
N THR A 297 13.12 -20.32 3.58
CA THR A 297 13.02 -19.14 4.43
C THR A 297 13.05 -19.51 5.91
N THR A 298 13.69 -18.62 6.67
CA THR A 298 13.76 -18.62 8.13
C THR A 298 13.29 -17.26 8.61
N SER A 299 12.36 -17.26 9.55
CA SER A 299 11.76 -16.02 10.06
C SER A 299 12.03 -15.87 11.55
N VAL A 300 12.39 -14.66 11.96
CA VAL A 300 12.54 -14.30 13.38
C VAL A 300 11.52 -13.23 13.73
N ILE A 301 10.61 -13.53 14.66
CA ILE A 301 9.61 -12.58 15.15
C ILE A 301 10.08 -12.01 16.48
N PHE A 302 10.41 -10.72 16.47
CA PHE A 302 10.84 -9.94 17.63
C PHE A 302 9.64 -9.27 18.29
N GLY A 303 9.26 -9.73 19.50
CA GLY A 303 8.16 -9.12 20.24
C GLY A 303 8.35 -9.15 21.75
N MET A 304 7.78 -8.16 22.44
CA MET A 304 7.73 -8.14 23.90
C MET A 304 6.89 -9.30 24.45
N ASP A 305 5.73 -9.52 23.81
CA ASP A 305 4.77 -10.58 24.07
C ASP A 305 4.19 -11.02 22.72
N ILE A 306 3.89 -12.30 22.55
CA ILE A 306 3.15 -12.80 21.38
C ILE A 306 1.69 -12.98 21.79
N ARG A 307 0.81 -12.09 21.32
CA ARG A 307 -0.61 -12.07 21.66
C ARG A 307 -1.44 -12.88 20.66
N ALA A 308 -1.44 -14.19 20.84
CA ALA A 308 -2.23 -15.13 20.04
C ALA A 308 -3.61 -15.37 20.68
N VAL A 309 -4.44 -14.31 20.72
CA VAL A 309 -5.74 -14.32 21.41
C VAL A 309 -6.86 -14.64 20.43
N GLY A 310 -7.54 -15.77 20.62
CA GLY A 310 -8.61 -16.22 19.73
C GLY A 310 -8.61 -17.74 19.59
N LYS A 311 -9.69 -18.29 19.03
CA LYS A 311 -9.80 -19.74 18.80
C LYS A 311 -8.81 -20.18 17.73
N GLY A 312 -7.90 -21.10 18.06
CA GLY A 312 -6.92 -21.65 17.13
C GLY A 312 -5.65 -20.82 16.95
N PHE A 313 -5.54 -19.65 17.60
CA PHE A 313 -4.42 -18.72 17.36
C PHE A 313 -3.13 -19.19 18.04
N ASP A 314 -3.21 -19.78 19.24
CA ASP A 314 -2.03 -20.32 19.91
C ASP A 314 -1.48 -21.54 19.16
N GLU A 315 -2.37 -22.42 18.67
CA GLU A 315 -2.03 -23.55 17.83
C GLU A 315 -1.38 -23.09 16.51
N TYR A 316 -1.86 -21.98 15.93
CA TYR A 316 -1.28 -21.37 14.74
C TYR A 316 0.15 -20.86 14.99
N LYS A 317 0.38 -20.21 16.14
CA LYS A 317 1.73 -19.80 16.59
C LYS A 317 2.66 -21.02 16.78
N VAL A 318 2.18 -22.07 17.44
CA VAL A 318 2.94 -23.32 17.64
C VAL A 318 3.26 -23.97 16.31
N ARG A 319 2.31 -24.01 15.36
CA ARG A 319 2.51 -24.51 14.00
C ARG A 319 3.62 -23.75 13.28
N GLY A 320 3.62 -22.42 13.37
CA GLY A 320 4.67 -21.59 12.77
C GLY A 320 6.06 -21.96 13.26
N GLY A 321 6.24 -22.18 14.56
CA GLY A 321 7.52 -22.60 15.12
C GLY A 321 7.94 -24.02 14.73
N ASN A 322 6.98 -24.97 14.70
CA ASN A 322 7.28 -26.38 14.47
C ASN A 322 7.39 -26.76 12.98
N LYS A 323 6.74 -26.00 12.07
CA LYS A 323 6.57 -26.40 10.67
C LYS A 323 6.96 -25.33 9.65
N SER A 324 7.31 -24.12 10.07
CA SER A 324 7.55 -23.00 9.13
C SER A 324 8.81 -22.19 9.47
N ASN A 325 9.77 -22.81 10.15
CA ASN A 325 11.06 -22.20 10.50
C ASN A 325 10.96 -20.83 11.20
N ILE A 326 9.93 -20.64 12.03
CA ILE A 326 9.73 -19.40 12.79
C ILE A 326 10.38 -19.51 14.16
N SER A 327 11.27 -18.56 14.46
CA SER A 327 11.81 -18.35 15.81
C SER A 327 11.19 -17.12 16.46
N TYR A 328 10.77 -17.26 17.71
CA TYR A 328 10.23 -16.14 18.50
C TYR A 328 11.29 -15.61 19.45
N ARG A 329 11.60 -14.31 19.35
CA ARG A 329 12.57 -13.63 20.22
C ARG A 329 11.85 -12.64 21.12
N ARG A 330 12.02 -12.82 22.44
CA ARG A 330 11.47 -11.89 23.42
C ARG A 330 12.34 -10.64 23.50
N SER A 331 12.02 -9.67 22.66
CA SER A 331 12.78 -8.44 22.51
C SER A 331 11.93 -7.30 21.97
N ARG A 332 12.30 -6.08 22.34
CA ARG A 332 11.94 -4.86 21.61
C ARG A 332 13.21 -4.39 20.91
N VAL A 333 13.20 -4.40 19.58
CA VAL A 333 14.37 -4.00 18.77
C VAL A 333 14.76 -2.56 19.12
N ALA A 334 16.05 -2.34 19.33
CA ALA A 334 16.62 -1.04 19.66
C ALA A 334 16.79 -0.18 18.40
N GLU A 335 17.48 -0.72 17.39
CA GLU A 335 17.73 -0.03 16.12
C GLU A 335 17.98 -1.02 14.98
N ILE A 336 17.92 -0.51 13.76
CA ILE A 336 18.31 -1.21 12.53
C ILE A 336 19.43 -0.40 11.88
N VAL A 337 20.52 -1.06 11.51
CA VAL A 337 21.66 -0.42 10.83
C VAL A 337 21.92 -1.06 9.48
N ASN A 338 22.59 -0.33 8.58
CA ASN A 338 22.96 -0.88 7.28
C ASN A 338 24.05 -1.94 7.41
N GLY A 339 23.84 -3.09 6.80
CA GLY A 339 24.81 -4.18 6.67
C GLY A 339 25.39 -4.28 5.26
N PRO A 340 26.18 -5.34 5.00
CA PRO A 340 26.69 -5.62 3.66
C PRO A 340 25.52 -5.95 2.70
N ASN A 341 25.71 -5.72 1.39
CA ASN A 341 24.72 -6.07 0.35
C ASN A 341 23.30 -5.49 0.57
N ASP A 342 23.21 -4.32 1.21
CA ASP A 342 21.94 -3.66 1.58
C ASP A 342 21.08 -4.48 2.56
N ASN A 343 21.67 -5.47 3.24
CA ASN A 343 21.00 -6.25 4.27
C ASN A 343 20.86 -5.45 5.57
N PRO A 344 19.65 -5.29 6.12
CA PRO A 344 19.48 -4.68 7.44
C PRO A 344 20.05 -5.56 8.56
N VAL A 345 20.75 -4.94 9.50
CA VAL A 345 21.24 -5.57 10.73
C VAL A 345 20.40 -5.08 11.90
N VAL A 346 19.69 -6.00 12.54
CA VAL A 346 18.83 -5.72 13.70
C VAL A 346 19.66 -5.79 14.97
N VAL A 347 19.62 -4.72 15.77
CA VAL A 347 20.28 -4.63 17.07
C VAL A 347 19.24 -4.72 18.18
N TYR A 348 19.37 -5.72 19.05
CA TYR A 348 18.32 -6.04 20.03
C TYR A 348 18.87 -6.74 21.28
N GLU A 349 18.17 -6.60 22.41
CA GLU A 349 18.44 -7.39 23.62
C GLU A 349 17.55 -8.64 23.65
N ASP A 350 18.14 -9.83 23.73
CA ASP A 350 17.38 -11.05 24.05
C ASP A 350 17.15 -11.09 25.57
N THR A 351 15.97 -10.63 26.01
CA THR A 351 15.66 -10.47 27.44
C THR A 351 15.62 -11.78 28.21
N ARG A 352 15.51 -12.94 27.53
CA ARG A 352 15.60 -14.25 28.20
C ARG A 352 17.04 -14.65 28.50
N LYS A 353 17.98 -14.18 27.69
CA LYS A 353 19.41 -14.45 27.83
C LYS A 353 20.18 -13.30 28.46
N GLN A 354 19.58 -12.11 28.51
CA GLN A 354 20.20 -10.85 28.95
C GLN A 354 21.45 -10.51 28.13
N ILE A 355 21.37 -10.72 26.81
CA ILE A 355 22.49 -10.48 25.88
C ILE A 355 22.02 -9.58 24.75
N VAL A 356 22.82 -8.55 24.45
CA VAL A 356 22.66 -7.72 23.26
C VAL A 356 23.24 -8.45 22.05
N ASN A 357 22.43 -8.57 21.00
CA ASN A 357 22.79 -9.24 19.76
C ASN A 357 22.72 -8.28 18.58
N ARG A 358 23.48 -8.61 17.53
CA ARG A 358 23.41 -8.00 16.21
C ARG A 358 23.22 -9.12 15.21
N GLU A 359 22.14 -9.07 14.44
CA GLU A 359 21.81 -10.14 13.51
C GLU A 359 21.41 -9.56 12.15
N GLU A 360 22.02 -10.07 11.09
CA GLU A 360 21.77 -9.66 9.71
C GLU A 360 20.58 -10.42 9.10
N PHE A 361 19.75 -9.71 8.36
CA PHE A 361 18.58 -10.23 7.66
C PHE A 361 18.54 -9.73 6.22
N ASP A 362 17.92 -10.50 5.35
CA ASP A 362 17.71 -10.13 3.95
C ASP A 362 16.58 -9.10 3.82
N LEU A 363 15.58 -9.19 4.70
CA LEU A 363 14.43 -8.29 4.74
C LEU A 363 13.94 -8.12 6.19
N VAL A 364 13.64 -6.88 6.58
CA VAL A 364 12.96 -6.55 7.84
C VAL A 364 11.54 -6.07 7.55
N ILE A 365 10.57 -6.65 8.25
CA ILE A 365 9.15 -6.35 8.15
C ILE A 365 8.70 -5.68 9.46
N LEU A 366 8.18 -4.46 9.35
CA LEU A 366 7.69 -3.65 10.46
C LEU A 366 6.18 -3.89 10.65
N ALA A 367 5.79 -4.54 11.74
CA ALA A 367 4.39 -4.74 12.08
C ALA A 367 3.80 -3.45 12.68
N THR A 368 3.39 -2.55 11.80
CA THR A 368 2.91 -1.20 12.11
C THR A 368 1.57 -1.17 12.82
N ALA A 369 1.39 -0.17 13.68
CA ALA A 369 0.16 0.01 14.43
C ALA A 369 -1.05 0.29 13.55
N CYS A 370 -2.20 -0.20 14.01
CA CYS A 370 -3.52 0.27 13.60
C CYS A 370 -3.73 1.69 14.09
N ALA A 371 -3.81 2.65 13.17
CA ALA A 371 -4.05 4.06 13.41
C ALA A 371 -5.46 4.45 12.95
N PRO A 372 -6.08 5.49 13.54
CA PRO A 372 -7.35 6.02 13.06
C PRO A 372 -7.30 6.37 11.57
N ALA A 373 -8.37 6.05 10.83
CA ALA A 373 -8.41 6.29 9.39
C ALA A 373 -8.18 7.77 9.03
N THR A 374 -7.52 8.02 7.90
CA THR A 374 -7.44 9.37 7.32
C THR A 374 -8.84 9.89 7.04
N GLY A 375 -9.15 11.13 7.45
CA GLY A 375 -10.48 11.70 7.29
C GLY A 375 -11.46 11.39 8.44
N MET A 376 -11.04 10.66 9.48
CA MET A 376 -11.95 10.24 10.55
C MET A 376 -12.50 11.42 11.37
N LYS A 377 -11.71 12.48 11.59
CA LYS A 377 -12.16 13.68 12.29
C LYS A 377 -13.16 14.47 11.46
N GLU A 378 -12.87 14.63 10.17
CA GLU A 378 -13.75 15.28 9.22
C GLU A 378 -15.09 14.53 9.11
N LEU A 379 -15.04 13.19 9.10
CA LEU A 379 -16.24 12.35 9.15
C LEU A 379 -17.00 12.49 10.48
N SER A 380 -16.30 12.63 11.61
CA SER A 380 -16.93 12.85 12.92
C SER A 380 -17.69 14.18 12.95
N GLU A 381 -17.14 15.22 12.32
CA GLU A 381 -17.79 16.53 12.18
C GLU A 381 -19.01 16.46 11.24
N ILE A 382 -18.92 15.74 10.11
CA ILE A 382 -20.04 15.54 9.18
C ILE A 382 -21.20 14.78 9.84
N LEU A 383 -20.88 13.80 10.68
CA LEU A 383 -21.85 12.94 11.37
C LEU A 383 -22.32 13.51 12.71
N ASP A 384 -21.68 14.57 13.21
CA ASP A 384 -21.91 15.12 14.56
C ASP A 384 -21.79 14.06 15.66
N ILE A 385 -20.66 13.33 15.65
CA ILE A 385 -20.31 12.31 16.66
C ILE A 385 -18.93 12.57 17.23
N GLU A 386 -18.68 12.14 18.47
CA GLU A 386 -17.40 12.37 19.13
C GLU A 386 -16.35 11.30 18.78
N ILE A 387 -15.09 11.71 18.85
CA ILE A 387 -13.93 10.81 18.85
C ILE A 387 -13.35 10.68 20.27
N ASN A 388 -12.79 9.52 20.58
CA ASN A 388 -12.11 9.27 21.85
C ASN A 388 -10.67 9.83 21.83
N ARG A 389 -10.00 9.77 22.98
CA ARG A 389 -8.62 10.27 23.14
C ARG A 389 -7.57 9.58 22.25
N PHE A 390 -7.90 8.45 21.64
CA PHE A 390 -7.05 7.69 20.74
C PHE A 390 -7.35 7.97 19.26
N GLY A 391 -8.35 8.81 18.98
CA GLY A 391 -8.74 9.24 17.63
C GLY A 391 -9.76 8.35 16.94
N PHE A 392 -10.25 7.28 17.58
CA PHE A 392 -11.36 6.46 17.06
C PHE A 392 -12.72 7.02 17.49
N PHE A 393 -13.81 6.59 16.86
CA PHE A 393 -15.14 7.03 17.29
C PHE A 393 -15.45 6.60 18.74
N LYS A 394 -16.03 7.51 19.51
CA LYS A 394 -16.37 7.30 20.91
C LYS A 394 -17.68 6.51 21.02
N THR A 395 -17.63 5.44 21.80
CA THR A 395 -18.75 4.59 22.19
C THR A 395 -18.76 4.43 23.72
N SER A 396 -19.74 3.71 24.29
CA SER A 396 -19.78 3.39 25.72
C SER A 396 -19.60 1.88 25.97
N PRO A 397 -19.06 1.45 27.12
CA PRO A 397 -18.96 0.02 27.45
C PRO A 397 -20.31 -0.71 27.49
N GLU A 398 -21.38 0.00 27.87
CA GLU A 398 -22.74 -0.54 27.94
C GLU A 398 -23.37 -0.69 26.55
N ASN A 399 -23.00 0.18 25.61
CA ASN A 399 -23.47 0.18 24.23
C ASN A 399 -22.26 0.31 23.27
N PRO A 400 -21.49 -0.78 23.08
CA PRO A 400 -20.17 -0.71 22.43
C PRO A 400 -20.19 -0.35 20.95
N LEU A 401 -21.38 -0.34 20.32
CA LEU A 401 -21.56 -0.03 18.91
C LEU A 401 -22.33 1.28 18.70
N ASP A 402 -22.87 1.87 19.75
CA ASP A 402 -23.63 3.09 19.67
C ASP A 402 -22.66 4.27 19.75
N SER A 403 -22.74 5.17 18.77
CA SER A 403 -21.99 6.43 18.83
C SER A 403 -22.60 7.39 19.86
N THR A 404 -22.01 8.57 20.00
CA THR A 404 -22.59 9.64 20.84
C THR A 404 -23.87 10.27 20.27
N ARG A 405 -24.27 9.94 19.04
CA ARG A 405 -25.51 10.39 18.41
C ARG A 405 -26.46 9.23 18.16
N GLU A 406 -27.66 9.33 18.70
CA GLU A 406 -28.71 8.31 18.54
C GLU A 406 -28.97 8.00 17.06
N GLY A 407 -29.09 6.72 16.72
CA GLY A 407 -29.32 6.26 15.34
C GLY A 407 -28.06 6.18 14.46
N ILE A 408 -26.89 6.56 14.99
CA ILE A 408 -25.58 6.36 14.35
C ILE A 408 -24.77 5.33 15.14
N PHE A 409 -24.31 4.30 14.45
CA PHE A 409 -23.57 3.17 15.01
C PHE A 409 -22.16 3.08 14.43
N VAL A 410 -21.25 2.41 15.11
CA VAL A 410 -19.85 2.22 14.70
C VAL A 410 -19.50 0.74 14.78
N CYS A 411 -18.74 0.22 13.81
CA CYS A 411 -18.24 -1.14 13.86
C CYS A 411 -16.84 -1.30 13.23
N GLY A 412 -16.20 -2.43 13.53
CA GLY A 412 -14.89 -2.77 12.97
C GLY A 412 -13.81 -1.80 13.44
N CYS A 413 -12.75 -1.67 12.64
CA CYS A 413 -11.62 -0.83 13.05
C CYS A 413 -11.91 0.68 13.13
N ALA A 414 -13.11 1.13 12.75
CA ALA A 414 -13.56 2.50 13.04
C ALA A 414 -13.82 2.72 14.54
N HIS A 415 -14.17 1.65 15.27
CA HIS A 415 -14.38 1.64 16.71
C HIS A 415 -13.05 1.49 17.48
N SER A 416 -12.25 0.47 17.15
CA SER A 416 -10.94 0.22 17.79
C SER A 416 -10.12 -0.81 17.02
N PRO A 417 -8.81 -0.99 17.28
CA PRO A 417 -8.03 -2.03 16.61
C PRO A 417 -8.53 -3.46 16.92
N MET A 418 -8.86 -4.23 15.89
CA MET A 418 -9.35 -5.61 16.01
C MET A 418 -9.02 -6.45 14.77
N ASP A 419 -9.34 -7.74 14.80
CA ASP A 419 -9.20 -8.64 13.66
C ASP A 419 -10.47 -8.73 12.79
N ILE A 420 -10.40 -9.53 11.73
CA ILE A 420 -11.51 -9.69 10.78
C ILE A 420 -12.72 -10.39 11.43
N PRO A 421 -12.58 -11.55 12.11
CA PRO A 421 -13.70 -12.18 12.80
C PRO A 421 -14.45 -11.24 13.74
N GLU A 422 -13.73 -10.46 14.56
CA GLU A 422 -14.34 -9.49 15.48
C GLU A 422 -15.04 -8.36 14.71
N SER A 423 -14.41 -7.85 13.65
CA SER A 423 -15.02 -6.83 12.78
C SER A 423 -16.33 -7.29 12.16
N VAL A 424 -16.40 -8.55 11.68
CA VAL A 424 -17.61 -9.14 11.10
C VAL A 424 -18.70 -9.32 12.15
N ALA A 425 -18.34 -9.75 13.36
CA ALA A 425 -19.27 -9.87 14.48
C ALA A 425 -19.85 -8.51 14.90
N GLN A 426 -19.01 -7.47 14.98
CA GLN A 426 -19.47 -6.11 15.27
C GLN A 426 -20.34 -5.55 14.16
N ALA A 427 -20.01 -5.77 12.89
CA ALA A 427 -20.83 -5.32 11.77
C ALA A 427 -22.25 -5.94 11.79
N SER A 428 -22.34 -7.23 12.12
CA SER A 428 -23.63 -7.93 12.27
C SER A 428 -24.45 -7.36 13.43
N SER A 429 -23.78 -7.08 14.55
CA SER A 429 -24.41 -6.47 15.72
C SER A 429 -24.87 -5.02 15.44
N ALA A 430 -24.07 -4.23 14.73
CA ALA A 430 -24.43 -2.86 14.34
C ALA A 430 -25.62 -2.84 13.36
N ALA A 431 -25.68 -3.81 12.44
CA ALA A 431 -26.84 -3.99 11.57
C ALA A 431 -28.11 -4.28 12.38
N SER A 432 -28.03 -5.15 13.40
CA SER A 432 -29.16 -5.44 14.30
C SER A 432 -29.63 -4.19 15.06
N ARG A 433 -28.69 -3.40 15.60
CA ARG A 433 -28.99 -2.12 16.27
C ARG A 433 -29.65 -1.11 15.34
N ALA A 434 -29.16 -0.99 14.11
CA ALA A 434 -29.76 -0.13 13.09
C ALA A 434 -31.18 -0.55 12.73
N VAL A 435 -31.45 -1.86 12.59
CA VAL A 435 -32.81 -2.38 12.37
C VAL A 435 -33.73 -2.01 13.52
N GLN A 436 -33.27 -2.11 14.77
CA GLN A 436 -34.06 -1.71 15.93
C GLN A 436 -34.46 -0.23 15.86
N THR A 437 -33.53 0.66 15.51
CA THR A 437 -33.84 2.09 15.31
C THR A 437 -34.91 2.29 14.25
N VAL A 438 -34.76 1.63 13.08
CA VAL A 438 -35.67 1.78 11.94
C VAL A 438 -37.07 1.21 12.22
N THR A 439 -37.17 0.15 13.02
CA THR A 439 -38.45 -0.55 13.28
C THR A 439 -39.21 -0.02 14.49
N VAL A 440 -38.55 0.59 15.47
CA VAL A 440 -39.16 1.08 16.72
C VAL A 440 -39.57 2.56 16.66
N THR A 441 -39.20 3.30 15.61
CA THR A 441 -39.60 4.70 15.39
C THR A 441 -40.85 4.97 14.49
N PRO A 442 -41.92 4.14 14.41
CA PRO A 442 -43.13 4.50 13.65
C PRO A 442 -43.79 5.80 14.12
N GLU A 443 -43.77 6.10 15.43
CA GLU A 443 -44.45 7.28 15.98
C GLU A 443 -43.72 8.61 15.67
N LYS A 444 -42.39 8.60 15.51
CA LYS A 444 -41.62 9.80 15.14
C LYS A 444 -41.71 10.14 13.65
N LEU A 445 -41.83 9.14 12.78
CA LEU A 445 -42.02 9.34 11.33
C LEU A 445 -43.32 10.08 10.99
N LEU A 446 -44.35 9.96 11.84
CA LEU A 446 -45.63 10.65 11.70
C LEU A 446 -45.62 12.13 12.14
N MET A 447 -44.56 12.62 12.81
CA MET A 447 -44.50 14.00 13.32
C MET A 447 -43.68 14.95 12.42
N VAL A 448 -43.09 14.44 11.34
CA VAL A 448 -42.24 15.23 10.41
C VAL A 448 -42.85 15.30 8.99
N SER A 449 -44.05 14.74 8.79
CA SER A 449 -44.81 14.82 7.54
C SER A 449 -45.71 16.05 7.47
#